data_AF-A0A397J9R7-F1
#
_entry.id   AF-A0A397J9R7-F1
#
_cell.length_a   1.000
_cell.length_b   1.000
_cell.length_c   1.000
_cell.angle_alpha   90.00
_cell.angle_beta   90.00
_cell.angle_gamma   90.00
#
_symmetry.space_group_name_H-M   'P 1'
#
loop_
_entity.id
_entity.type
_entity.pdbx_description
1 polymer ?
#
loop_
_entity_poly.entity_id
_entity_poly.type
_entity_poly.pdbx_seq_one_letter_code
_entity_poly.pdbx_strand_id
1 'polypeptide(L)'
;MLMKLKLKELSVKLESYLVESKDSWVKRHFSFVYHSIFDRNKFEGLKKFYNDVILNLIFKSEDFTSLQETALISILKTDDLKVEEIKFWDYVIKWEIA
;
A
#
# COMPACT_ATOMS: atom_id res chain seq x y z
N MET A 1 -14.23 -4.64 -28.66
CA MET A 1 -13.08 -5.43 -28.14
C MET A 1 -11.77 -4.63 -28.15
N LEU A 2 -11.36 -4.03 -29.28
CA LEU A 2 -10.12 -3.23 -29.40
C LEU A 2 -10.01 -2.04 -28.43
N MET A 3 -11.09 -1.29 -28.23
CA MET A 3 -11.10 -0.14 -27.31
C MET A 3 -10.87 -0.54 -25.85
N LYS A 4 -11.36 -1.72 -25.45
CA LYS A 4 -11.17 -2.29 -24.11
C LYS A 4 -9.71 -2.69 -23.87
N LEU A 5 -9.03 -3.20 -24.91
CA LEU A 5 -7.60 -3.53 -24.87
C LEU A 5 -6.73 -2.27 -24.74
N LYS A 6 -7.00 -1.22 -25.52
CA LYS A 6 -6.27 0.07 -25.44
C LYS A 6 -6.40 0.73 -24.07
N LEU A 7 -7.59 0.70 -23.47
CA LEU A 7 -7.81 1.23 -22.11
C LEU A 7 -7.05 0.44 -21.05
N LYS A 8 -6.96 -0.89 -21.19
CA LYS A 8 -6.17 -1.73 -20.28
C LYS A 8 -4.68 -1.40 -20.39
N GLU A 9 -4.17 -1.21 -21.60
CA GLU A 9 -2.76 -0.86 -21.83
C GLU A 9 -2.40 0.53 -21.27
N LEU A 10 -3.30 1.51 -21.43
CA LEU A 10 -3.18 2.83 -20.83
C LEU A 10 -3.19 2.77 -19.29
N SER A 11 -4.05 1.93 -18.71
CA SER A 11 -4.10 1.70 -17.27
C SER A 11 -2.75 1.21 -16.74
N VAL A 12 -2.16 0.19 -17.40
CA VAL A 12 -0.87 -0.37 -16.99
C VAL A 12 0.25 0.68 -17.09
N LYS A 13 0.30 1.44 -18.19
CA LYS A 13 1.30 2.52 -18.36
C LYS A 13 1.15 3.63 -17.30
N LEU A 14 -0.08 4.00 -16.97
CA LEU A 14 -0.35 4.98 -15.92
C LEU A 14 0.05 4.44 -14.55
N GLU A 15 -0.22 3.16 -14.28
CA GLU A 15 0.18 2.51 -13.04
C GLU A 15 1.70 2.53 -12.86
N SER A 16 2.45 2.08 -13.86
CA SER A 16 3.93 2.13 -13.85
C SER A 16 4.45 3.56 -13.65
N TYR A 17 3.88 4.55 -14.34
CA TYR A 17 4.31 5.95 -14.19
C TYR A 17 4.12 6.49 -12.78
N LEU A 18 2.98 6.21 -12.15
CA LEU A 18 2.68 6.68 -10.79
C LEU A 18 3.60 6.04 -9.76
N VAL A 19 3.92 4.75 -9.94
CA VAL A 19 4.86 3.99 -9.11
C VAL A 19 6.30 4.51 -9.26
N GLU A 20 6.78 4.68 -10.49
CA GLU A 20 8.19 4.97 -10.77
C GLU A 20 8.55 6.45 -10.60
N SER A 21 7.63 7.38 -10.89
CA SER A 21 7.98 8.80 -11.07
C SER A 21 7.33 9.77 -10.08
N LYS A 22 6.33 9.32 -9.31
CA LYS A 22 5.50 10.21 -8.46
C LYS A 22 5.42 9.78 -7.01
N ASP A 23 6.43 9.07 -6.50
CA ASP A 23 6.49 8.61 -5.10
C ASP A 23 6.16 9.72 -4.08
N SER A 24 6.69 10.94 -4.26
CA SER A 24 6.39 12.07 -3.36
C SER A 24 4.96 12.62 -3.49
N TRP A 25 4.40 12.68 -4.70
CA TRP A 25 3.03 13.15 -4.91
C TRP A 25 2.02 12.12 -4.41
N VAL A 26 2.28 10.85 -4.69
CA VAL A 26 1.46 9.71 -4.24
C VAL A 26 1.44 9.66 -2.71
N LYS A 27 2.59 9.81 -2.05
CA LYS A 27 2.68 9.93 -0.58
C LYS A 27 1.93 11.15 -0.03
N ARG A 28 2.04 12.30 -0.70
CA ARG A 28 1.37 13.54 -0.27
C ARG A 28 -0.16 13.46 -0.38
N HIS A 29 -0.67 12.78 -1.39
CA HIS A 29 -2.11 12.65 -1.65
C HIS A 29 -2.65 11.27 -1.25
N PHE A 30 -2.12 10.75 -0.13
CA PHE A 30 -2.31 9.36 0.29
C PHE A 30 -3.78 8.91 0.33
N SER A 31 -4.62 9.67 1.05
CA SER A 31 -6.04 9.34 1.22
C SER A 31 -6.78 9.29 -0.12
N PHE A 32 -6.52 10.25 -1.01
CA PHE A 32 -7.18 10.32 -2.31
C PHE A 32 -6.84 9.11 -3.19
N VAL A 33 -5.56 8.74 -3.24
CA VAL A 33 -5.10 7.60 -4.03
C VAL A 33 -5.61 6.29 -3.42
N TYR A 34 -5.58 6.13 -2.10
CA TYR A 34 -6.14 4.96 -1.41
C TYR A 34 -7.61 4.73 -1.76
N HIS A 35 -8.48 5.73 -1.57
CA HIS A 35 -9.90 5.60 -1.91
C HIS A 35 -10.11 5.33 -3.41
N SER A 36 -9.32 5.97 -4.28
CA SER A 36 -9.45 5.76 -5.74
C SER A 36 -9.11 4.34 -6.19
N ILE A 37 -8.16 3.68 -5.52
CA ILE A 37 -7.73 2.31 -5.80
C ILE A 37 -8.68 1.29 -5.16
N PHE A 38 -8.99 1.47 -3.88
CA PHE A 38 -9.72 0.47 -3.08
C PHE A 38 -11.23 0.52 -3.28
N ASP A 39 -11.84 1.67 -3.60
CA ASP A 39 -13.29 1.75 -3.84
C ASP A 39 -13.70 1.15 -5.20
N ARG A 40 -12.77 1.04 -6.16
CA ARG A 40 -13.12 0.67 -7.54
C ARG A 40 -12.70 -0.73 -7.97
N ASN A 41 -12.05 -1.51 -7.12
CA ASN A 41 -11.52 -2.85 -7.43
C ASN A 41 -10.83 -2.92 -8.82
N LYS A 42 -10.00 -1.91 -9.10
CA LYS A 42 -9.20 -1.77 -10.32
C LYS A 42 -7.78 -1.39 -9.92
N PHE A 43 -6.85 -1.45 -10.87
CA PHE A 43 -5.46 -1.06 -10.69
C PHE A 43 -4.66 -1.96 -9.74
N GLU A 44 -4.63 -3.27 -10.04
CA GLU A 44 -3.96 -4.29 -9.22
C GLU A 44 -2.47 -4.03 -9.01
N GLY A 45 -1.78 -3.48 -10.02
CA GLY A 45 -0.38 -3.09 -9.91
C GLY A 45 -0.19 -1.93 -8.94
N LEU A 46 -1.09 -0.94 -8.99
CA LEU A 46 -1.10 0.15 -8.01
C LEU A 46 -1.44 -0.33 -6.61
N LYS A 47 -2.45 -1.21 -6.43
CA LYS A 47 -2.78 -1.83 -5.12
C LYS A 47 -1.55 -2.45 -4.49
N LYS A 48 -0.83 -3.26 -5.25
CA LYS A 48 0.36 -3.98 -4.79
C LYS A 48 1.48 -3.03 -4.37
N PHE A 49 1.76 -2.00 -5.17
CA PHE A 49 2.72 -0.96 -4.79
C PHE A 49 2.26 -0.20 -3.53
N TYR A 50 0.98 0.12 -3.45
CA TYR A 50 0.43 0.90 -2.37
C TYR A 50 0.45 0.15 -1.04
N ASN A 51 0.15 -1.16 -1.05
CA ASN A 51 0.33 -2.01 0.12
C ASN A 51 1.78 -1.95 0.61
N ASP A 52 2.76 -2.14 -0.29
CA ASP A 52 4.19 -2.09 0.05
C ASP A 52 4.61 -0.71 0.63
N VAL A 53 4.06 0.39 0.10
CA VAL A 53 4.34 1.76 0.59
C VAL A 53 3.63 2.05 1.91
N ILE A 54 2.36 1.69 2.06
CA ILE A 54 1.55 1.89 3.27
C ILE A 54 2.23 1.23 4.45
N LEU A 55 2.60 -0.04 4.30
CA LEU A 55 3.19 -0.81 5.38
C LEU A 55 4.48 -0.18 5.84
N ASN A 56 5.35 0.17 4.89
CA ASN A 56 6.59 0.86 5.19
C ASN A 56 6.36 2.22 5.87
N LEU A 57 5.30 2.95 5.54
CA LEU A 57 4.97 4.22 6.20
C LEU A 57 4.41 4.01 7.61
N ILE A 58 3.47 3.07 7.78
CA ILE A 58 2.87 2.75 9.08
C ILE A 58 3.93 2.28 10.05
N PHE A 59 4.77 1.33 9.65
CA PHE A 59 5.81 0.76 10.50
C PHE A 59 6.96 1.73 10.84
N LYS A 60 7.20 2.73 9.98
CA LYS A 60 8.19 3.78 10.21
C LYS A 60 7.62 5.03 10.89
N SER A 61 6.31 5.07 11.13
CA SER A 61 5.66 6.17 11.85
C SER A 61 6.17 6.22 13.28
N GLU A 62 6.41 7.43 13.80
CA GLU A 62 6.77 7.65 15.21
C GLU A 62 5.66 7.15 16.14
N ASP A 63 4.41 7.27 15.69
CA ASP A 63 3.23 6.87 16.45
C ASP A 63 2.83 5.40 16.24
N PHE A 64 3.64 4.59 15.56
CA PHE A 64 3.29 3.20 15.25
C PHE A 64 2.93 2.37 16.49
N THR A 65 3.65 2.58 17.60
CA THR A 65 3.44 1.86 18.86
C THR A 65 2.10 2.22 19.53
N SER A 66 1.46 3.32 19.11
CA SER A 66 0.13 3.72 19.56
C SER A 66 -1.02 3.03 18.81
N LEU A 67 -0.72 2.19 17.81
CA LEU A 67 -1.77 1.45 17.09
C LEU A 67 -2.56 0.58 18.05
N GLN A 68 -3.89 0.61 17.91
CA GLN A 68 -4.75 -0.36 18.58
C GLN A 68 -4.47 -1.76 18.02
N GLU A 69 -4.51 -2.76 18.89
CA GLU A 69 -4.30 -4.17 18.55
C GLU A 69 -5.22 -4.62 17.39
N THR A 70 -6.47 -4.17 17.38
CA THR A 70 -7.44 -4.47 16.32
C THR A 70 -7.03 -3.93 14.95
N ALA A 71 -6.41 -2.74 14.92
CA ALA A 71 -5.86 -2.16 13.69
C ALA A 71 -4.61 -2.92 13.24
N LEU A 72 -3.75 -3.32 14.18
CA LEU A 72 -2.57 -4.16 13.89
C LEU A 72 -2.99 -5.52 13.30
N ILE A 73 -4.00 -6.17 13.89
CA ILE A 73 -4.59 -7.43 13.40
C ILE A 73 -5.19 -7.26 12.00
N SER A 74 -5.82 -6.12 11.69
CA SER A 74 -6.35 -5.87 10.35
C SER A 74 -5.24 -5.72 9.31
N ILE A 75 -4.12 -5.09 9.68
CA ILE A 75 -2.94 -4.98 8.80
C ILE A 75 -2.36 -6.38 8.58
N LEU A 76 -2.17 -7.15 9.65
CA LEU A 76 -1.68 -8.53 9.67
C LEU A 76 -2.46 -9.50 8.77
N LYS A 77 -3.79 -9.35 8.71
CA LYS A 77 -4.68 -10.22 7.92
C LYS A 77 -4.71 -9.89 6.42
N THR A 78 -3.96 -8.88 5.98
CA THR A 78 -3.92 -8.53 4.56
C THR A 78 -3.03 -9.55 3.84
N ASP A 79 -3.62 -10.51 3.12
CA ASP A 79 -2.89 -11.58 2.41
C ASP A 79 -1.87 -11.08 1.36
N ASP A 80 -1.91 -9.78 1.03
CA ASP A 80 -1.04 -9.13 0.04
C ASP A 80 0.21 -8.44 0.63
N LEU A 81 0.53 -8.67 1.91
CA LEU A 81 1.74 -8.13 2.55
C LEU A 81 2.99 -8.75 1.89
N LYS A 82 3.75 -7.98 1.10
CA LYS A 82 5.07 -8.41 0.56
C LYS A 82 6.23 -7.83 1.35
N VAL A 83 5.99 -7.50 2.61
CA VAL A 83 7.07 -7.25 3.57
C VAL A 83 7.68 -8.61 3.85
N GLU A 84 9.01 -8.73 3.75
CA GLU A 84 9.70 -9.94 4.20
C GLU A 84 9.23 -10.25 5.62
N GLU A 85 8.73 -11.48 5.83
CA GLU A 85 8.14 -11.92 7.10
C GLU A 85 9.05 -11.60 8.29
N ILE A 86 10.37 -11.67 8.10
CA ILE A 86 11.36 -11.32 9.13
C ILE A 86 11.36 -9.84 9.52
N LYS A 87 11.27 -8.91 8.53
CA LYS A 87 11.15 -7.47 8.80
C LYS A 87 9.82 -7.15 9.48
N PHE A 88 8.81 -7.95 9.19
CA PHE A 88 7.49 -7.81 9.77
C PHE A 88 7.48 -8.16 11.27
N TRP A 89 8.10 -9.28 11.66
CA TRP A 89 8.25 -9.67 13.07
C TRP A 89 9.05 -8.65 13.88
N ASP A 90 10.08 -8.02 13.30
CA ASP A 90 10.83 -6.93 13.95
C ASP A 90 9.91 -5.77 14.36
N TYR A 91 8.94 -5.41 13.51
CA TYR A 91 7.99 -4.34 13.83
C TYR A 91 6.98 -4.76 14.90
N VAL A 92 6.49 -6.00 14.90
CA VAL A 92 5.58 -6.51 15.94
C VAL A 92 6.27 -6.51 17.30
N ILE A 93 7.52 -6.98 17.37
CA ILE A 93 8.31 -6.97 18.60
C ILE A 93 8.54 -5.53 19.09
N LYS A 94 8.85 -4.60 18.17
CA LYS A 94 9.00 -3.17 18.50
C LYS A 94 7.70 -2.56 19.05
N TRP A 95 6.54 -2.98 18.54
CA TRP A 95 5.23 -2.52 19.02
C TRP A 95 4.94 -2.99 20.45
N GLU A 96 5.26 -4.25 20.77
CA GLU A 96 4.98 -4.84 22.08
C GLU A 96 5.90 -4.30 23.20
N ILE A 97 7.15 -3.93 22.87
CA ILE A 97 8.15 -3.52 23.86
C ILE A 97 8.08 -2.01 24.19
N ALA A 98 7.46 -1.21 23.34
CA ALA A 98 7.40 0.26 23.47
C ALA A 98 6.34 0.73 24.47
#